data_AF-A0A0C2FTL6-F1
#
_entry.id   AF-A0A0C2FTL6-F1
#
_cell.length_a   1.000
_cell.length_b   1.000
_cell.length_c   1.000
_cell.angle_alpha   90.00
_cell.angle_beta   90.00
_cell.angle_gamma   90.00
#
_symmetry.space_group_name_H-M   'P 1'
#
loop_
_entity.id
_entity.type
_entity.pdbx_description
1 polymer ?
#
loop_
_entity_poly.entity_id
_entity_poly.type
_entity_poly.pdbx_seq_one_letter_code
_entity_poly.pdbx_strand_id
1 'polypeptide(L)'
;MMNRATGEEQKLANMILVELKENPNSWTKVDAILEYSDLAESKYFALQILESVIQTKWKSLPLVQRDGIKGFIVQFILKLSESRVESEKNSLLLHKLNLVLVQIVKQDWPKNWPSFITDIVESSKTNDNICVNNMNILSLLR
;
A
#
# COMPACT_ATOMS: atom_id res chain seq x y z
N MET A 1 -12.18 18.22 -16.91
CA MET A 1 -13.43 17.72 -17.50
C MET A 1 -14.00 16.71 -16.51
N MET A 2 -15.05 17.06 -15.77
CA MET A 2 -15.69 16.15 -14.80
C MET A 2 -16.66 15.23 -15.54
N ASN A 3 -16.44 13.92 -15.42
CA ASN A 3 -17.20 12.86 -16.07
C ASN A 3 -18.69 12.92 -15.70
N ARG A 4 -19.56 13.05 -16.72
CA ARG A 4 -20.99 12.76 -16.63
C ARG A 4 -21.21 11.31 -17.07
N ALA A 5 -20.79 10.35 -16.25
CA ALA A 5 -21.28 8.98 -16.43
C ALA A 5 -22.72 8.92 -15.93
N THR A 6 -23.60 8.24 -16.67
CA THR A 6 -24.99 8.05 -16.25
C THR A 6 -25.06 7.13 -15.02
N GLY A 7 -26.14 7.21 -14.23
CA GLY A 7 -26.26 6.42 -12.99
C GLY A 7 -26.15 4.91 -13.22
N GLU A 8 -26.53 4.42 -14.40
CA GLU A 8 -26.40 3.01 -14.79
C GLU A 8 -24.95 2.61 -15.07
N GLU A 9 -24.19 3.44 -15.79
CA GLU A 9 -22.76 3.21 -16.05
C GLU A 9 -21.95 3.23 -14.75
N GLN A 10 -22.25 4.15 -13.83
CA GLN A 10 -21.59 4.20 -12.53
C GLN A 10 -21.90 2.95 -11.68
N LYS A 11 -23.15 2.45 -11.74
CA LYS A 11 -23.54 1.23 -11.05
C LYS A 11 -22.82 0.01 -11.64
N LEU A 12 -22.76 -0.10 -12.97
CA LEU A 12 -22.03 -1.18 -13.64
C LEU A 12 -20.53 -1.15 -13.32
N ALA A 13 -19.91 0.03 -13.37
CA ALA A 13 -18.50 0.19 -13.01
C ALA A 13 -18.23 -0.24 -11.56
N ASN A 14 -19.08 0.15 -10.61
CA ASN A 14 -18.96 -0.28 -9.22
C ASN A 14 -19.09 -1.80 -9.06
N MET A 15 -20.02 -2.45 -9.78
CA MET A 15 -20.16 -3.90 -9.76
C MET A 15 -18.88 -4.61 -10.24
N ILE A 16 -18.30 -4.14 -11.34
CA ILE A 16 -17.04 -4.68 -11.88
C ILE A 16 -15.89 -4.50 -10.88
N LEU A 17 -15.80 -3.34 -10.23
CA LEU A 17 -14.77 -3.10 -9.20
C LEU A 17 -14.96 -4.02 -7.99
N VAL A 18 -16.20 -4.26 -7.55
CA VAL A 18 -16.47 -5.20 -6.45
C VAL A 18 -16.07 -6.62 -6.84
N GLU A 19 -16.46 -7.09 -8.03
CA GLU A 19 -16.09 -8.42 -8.54
C GLU A 19 -14.57 -8.58 -8.64
N LEU A 20 -13.88 -7.55 -9.16
CA LEU A 20 -12.43 -7.53 -9.22
C LEU A 20 -11.81 -7.59 -7.82
N LYS A 21 -12.39 -6.90 -6.83
CA LYS A 21 -11.88 -6.92 -5.46
C LYS A 21 -12.05 -8.29 -4.79
N GLU A 22 -13.14 -8.99 -5.08
CA GLU A 22 -13.45 -10.31 -4.51
C GLU A 22 -12.69 -11.46 -5.17
N ASN A 23 -12.21 -11.26 -6.41
CA ASN A 23 -11.46 -12.28 -7.14
C ASN A 23 -10.16 -12.67 -6.39
N PRO A 24 -9.97 -13.97 -6.06
CA PRO A 24 -8.83 -14.46 -5.27
C PRO A 24 -7.44 -14.13 -5.83
N ASN A 25 -7.34 -13.87 -7.13
CA ASN A 25 -6.08 -13.67 -7.83
C ASN A 25 -5.80 -12.19 -8.14
N SER A 26 -6.69 -11.27 -7.80
CA SER A 26 -6.54 -9.85 -8.15
C SER A 26 -5.33 -9.17 -7.54
N TRP A 27 -4.83 -9.68 -6.41
CA TRP A 27 -3.60 -9.18 -5.80
C TRP A 27 -2.37 -9.31 -6.72
N THR A 28 -2.38 -10.26 -7.66
CA THR A 28 -1.30 -10.47 -8.66
C THR A 28 -1.19 -9.34 -9.70
N LYS A 29 -2.11 -8.38 -9.67
CA LYS A 29 -2.12 -7.21 -10.56
C LYS A 29 -1.81 -5.91 -9.82
N VAL A 30 -1.66 -5.96 -8.50
CA VAL A 30 -1.52 -4.75 -7.67
C VAL A 30 -0.23 -4.00 -7.99
N ASP A 31 0.87 -4.72 -8.16
CA ASP A 31 2.16 -4.17 -8.59
C ASP A 31 2.04 -3.38 -9.90
N ALA A 32 1.44 -3.99 -10.93
CA ALA A 32 1.25 -3.36 -12.23
C ALA A 32 0.34 -2.11 -12.15
N ILE A 33 -0.74 -2.14 -11.36
CA ILE A 33 -1.61 -0.97 -11.19
C ILE A 33 -0.85 0.15 -10.47
N LEU A 34 -0.07 -0.18 -9.45
CA LEU A 34 0.69 0.78 -8.67
C LEU A 34 1.82 1.44 -9.47
N GLU A 35 2.44 0.69 -10.38
CA GLU A 35 3.51 1.15 -11.25
C GLU A 35 2.99 1.96 -12.45
N TYR A 36 1.99 1.46 -13.17
CA TYR A 36 1.59 2.01 -14.47
C TYR A 36 0.36 2.92 -14.45
N SER A 37 -0.45 2.93 -13.39
CA SER A 37 -1.61 3.83 -13.32
C SER A 37 -1.17 5.27 -13.04
N ASP A 38 -1.76 6.23 -13.73
CA ASP A 38 -1.65 7.66 -13.38
C ASP A 38 -2.75 8.12 -12.42
N LEU A 39 -3.80 7.32 -12.25
CA LEU A 39 -4.94 7.63 -11.39
C LEU A 39 -4.68 7.20 -9.94
N ALA A 40 -4.81 8.14 -9.02
CA ALA A 40 -4.64 7.89 -7.57
C ALA A 40 -5.72 6.96 -7.03
N GLU A 41 -6.94 7.05 -7.55
CA GLU A 41 -8.08 6.22 -7.18
C GLU A 41 -7.85 4.74 -7.54
N SER A 42 -7.28 4.47 -8.72
CA SER A 42 -6.92 3.11 -9.13
C SER A 42 -5.82 2.53 -8.26
N LYS A 43 -4.81 3.33 -7.88
CA LYS A 43 -3.77 2.91 -6.94
C LYS A 43 -4.34 2.62 -5.56
N TYR A 44 -5.25 3.48 -5.08
CA TYR A 44 -5.91 3.30 -3.80
C TYR A 44 -6.74 2.02 -3.78
N PHE A 45 -7.51 1.77 -4.84
CA PHE A 45 -8.28 0.54 -5.01
C PHE A 45 -7.39 -0.70 -5.05
N ALA A 46 -6.26 -0.67 -5.75
CA ALA A 46 -5.28 -1.75 -5.74
C ALA A 46 -4.73 -2.03 -4.32
N LEU A 47 -4.45 -0.99 -3.54
CA LEU A 47 -4.04 -1.15 -2.14
C LEU A 47 -5.14 -1.72 -1.25
N GLN A 48 -6.42 -1.47 -1.54
CA GLN A 48 -7.52 -2.12 -0.83
C GLN A 48 -7.59 -3.63 -1.10
N ILE A 49 -7.30 -4.05 -2.34
CA ILE A 49 -7.18 -5.47 -2.68
C ILE A 49 -6.03 -6.11 -1.91
N LEU A 50 -4.86 -5.47 -1.93
CA LEU A 50 -3.67 -5.98 -1.25
C LEU A 50 -3.85 -6.07 0.26
N GLU A 51 -4.45 -5.04 0.88
CA GLU A 51 -4.79 -5.03 2.30
C GLU A 51 -5.68 -6.22 2.68
N SER A 52 -6.72 -6.50 1.88
CA SER A 52 -7.61 -7.64 2.11
C SER A 52 -6.84 -8.97 2.07
N VAL A 53 -5.91 -9.14 1.13
CA VAL A 53 -5.07 -10.33 1.05
C VAL A 53 -4.11 -10.44 2.23
N ILE A 54 -3.50 -9.34 2.68
CA ILE A 54 -2.64 -9.33 3.88
C ILE A 54 -3.45 -9.69 5.14
N GLN A 55 -4.70 -9.26 5.25
CA GLN A 55 -5.53 -9.56 6.42
C GLN A 55 -6.04 -11.00 6.44
N THR A 56 -6.36 -11.57 5.27
CA THR A 56 -7.08 -12.85 5.18
C THR A 56 -6.21 -14.04 4.77
N LYS A 57 -5.18 -13.82 3.95
CA LYS A 57 -4.42 -14.88 3.27
C LYS A 57 -2.90 -14.75 3.42
N TRP A 58 -2.39 -13.78 4.17
CA TRP A 58 -0.94 -13.54 4.25
C TRP A 58 -0.12 -14.79 4.55
N LYS A 59 -0.53 -15.57 5.56
CA LYS A 59 0.21 -16.75 6.01
C LYS A 59 0.15 -17.93 5.02
N SER A 60 -0.81 -17.93 4.10
CA SER A 60 -0.89 -18.95 3.04
C SER A 60 -0.07 -18.60 1.80
N LEU A 61 0.38 -17.34 1.67
CA LEU A 61 1.26 -16.94 0.59
C LEU A 61 2.67 -17.54 0.78
N PRO A 62 3.29 -18.06 -0.30
CA PRO A 62 4.71 -18.40 -0.33
C PRO A 62 5.59 -17.26 0.19
N LEU A 63 6.65 -17.61 0.92
CA LEU A 63 7.59 -16.64 1.51
C LEU A 63 8.12 -15.64 0.47
N VAL A 64 8.52 -16.12 -0.71
CA VAL A 64 9.01 -15.29 -1.82
C VAL A 64 8.01 -14.20 -2.21
N GLN A 65 6.71 -14.52 -2.23
CA GLN A 65 5.67 -13.55 -2.57
C GLN A 65 5.47 -12.55 -1.43
N ARG A 66 5.49 -13.00 -0.18
CA ARG A 66 5.41 -12.10 0.98
C ARG A 66 6.57 -11.11 1.01
N ASP A 67 7.78 -11.58 0.78
CA ASP A 67 8.98 -10.74 0.80
C ASP A 67 9.02 -9.79 -0.41
N GLY A 68 8.54 -10.24 -1.58
CA GLY A 68 8.33 -9.37 -2.74
C GLY A 68 7.34 -8.23 -2.45
N ILE A 69 6.19 -8.55 -1.84
CA ILE A 69 5.18 -7.54 -1.45
C ILE A 69 5.76 -6.56 -0.42
N LYS A 70 6.46 -7.06 0.62
CA LYS A 70 7.14 -6.20 1.61
C LYS A 70 8.09 -5.23 0.94
N GLY A 71 9.02 -5.76 0.14
CA GLY A 71 10.04 -4.97 -0.54
C GLY A 71 9.41 -3.90 -1.42
N PHE A 72 8.42 -4.26 -2.22
CA PHE A 72 7.71 -3.33 -3.07
C PHE A 72 7.03 -2.19 -2.29
N ILE A 73 6.28 -2.51 -1.23
CA ILE A 73 5.58 -1.50 -0.42
C ILE A 73 6.57 -0.56 0.28
N VAL A 74 7.64 -1.10 0.86
CA VAL A 74 8.68 -0.29 1.51
C VAL A 74 9.36 0.64 0.50
N GLN A 75 9.77 0.13 -0.65
CA GLN A 75 10.40 0.96 -1.69
C GLN A 75 9.48 2.05 -2.21
N PHE A 76 8.18 1.74 -2.35
CA PHE A 76 7.22 2.74 -2.83
C PHE A 76 6.97 3.84 -1.78
N ILE A 77 6.91 3.48 -0.50
CA ILE A 77 6.84 4.46 0.59
C ILE A 77 8.07 5.35 0.61
N LEU A 78 9.28 4.78 0.48
CA LEU A 78 10.53 5.54 0.45
C LEU A 78 10.53 6.54 -0.70
N LYS A 79 10.13 6.12 -1.91
CA LYS A 79 10.02 7.00 -3.08
C LYS A 79 9.06 8.16 -2.85
N LEU A 80 7.87 7.90 -2.32
CA LEU A 80 6.87 8.95 -2.12
C LEU A 80 7.18 9.87 -0.93
N SER A 81 8.01 9.41 0.02
CA SER A 81 8.44 10.18 1.19
C SER A 81 9.80 10.87 1.03
N GLU A 82 10.43 10.77 -0.14
CA GLU A 82 11.77 11.34 -0.39
C GLU A 82 11.78 12.88 -0.34
N SER A 83 10.69 13.52 -0.74
CA SER A 83 10.56 14.98 -0.69
C SER A 83 9.18 15.43 -0.24
N ARG A 84 9.14 16.64 0.33
CA ARG A 84 7.89 17.29 0.75
C ARG A 84 6.91 17.44 -0.42
N VAL A 85 7.39 17.81 -1.60
CA VAL A 85 6.55 18.01 -2.80
C VAL A 85 5.87 16.70 -3.20
N GLU A 86 6.62 15.60 -3.26
CA GLU A 86 6.05 14.29 -3.63
C GLU A 86 5.09 13.77 -2.56
N SER A 87 5.44 13.98 -1.27
CA SER A 87 4.60 13.58 -0.14
C SER A 87 3.27 14.34 -0.11
N GLU A 88 3.28 15.65 -0.33
CA GLU A 88 2.06 16.48 -0.34
C GLU A 88 1.16 16.12 -1.52
N LYS A 89 1.75 15.96 -2.71
CA LYS A 89 1.03 15.56 -3.93
C LYS A 89 0.36 14.19 -3.78
N ASN A 90 0.99 13.25 -3.07
CA ASN A 90 0.51 11.87 -2.92
C ASN A 90 0.02 11.56 -1.49
N SER A 91 -0.33 12.57 -0.69
CA SER A 91 -0.60 12.42 0.75
C SER A 91 -1.61 11.32 1.09
N LEU A 92 -2.72 11.22 0.35
CA LEU A 92 -3.73 10.17 0.54
C LEU A 92 -3.19 8.77 0.20
N LEU A 93 -2.44 8.65 -0.90
CA LEU A 93 -1.84 7.39 -1.35
C LEU A 93 -0.76 6.93 -0.37
N LEU A 94 0.12 7.84 0.06
CA LEU A 94 1.16 7.58 1.04
C LEU A 94 0.57 7.15 2.38
N HIS A 95 -0.49 7.81 2.85
CA HIS A 95 -1.21 7.38 4.04
C HIS A 95 -1.76 5.96 3.90
N LYS A 96 -2.35 5.61 2.74
CA LYS A 96 -2.84 4.25 2.50
C LYS A 96 -1.72 3.22 2.45
N LEU A 97 -0.58 3.53 1.84
CA LEU A 97 0.60 2.67 1.85
C LEU A 97 1.11 2.42 3.27
N ASN A 98 1.16 3.46 4.11
CA ASN A 98 1.55 3.33 5.51
C ASN A 98 0.60 2.37 6.25
N LEU A 99 -0.71 2.48 6.05
CA LEU A 99 -1.68 1.53 6.62
C LEU A 99 -1.43 0.09 6.15
N VAL A 100 -1.16 -0.11 4.86
CA VAL A 100 -0.84 -1.43 4.29
C VAL A 100 0.44 -1.99 4.91
N LEU A 101 1.51 -1.19 5.02
CA LEU A 101 2.75 -1.61 5.68
C LEU A 101 2.49 -2.03 7.13
N VAL A 102 1.69 -1.26 7.87
CA VAL A 102 1.29 -1.60 9.25
C VAL A 102 0.56 -2.93 9.31
N GLN A 103 -0.32 -3.25 8.35
CA GLN A 103 -0.95 -4.57 8.30
C GLN A 103 0.06 -5.70 8.10
N ILE A 104 1.09 -5.49 7.26
CA ILE A 104 2.15 -6.48 7.06
C ILE A 104 2.96 -6.67 8.34
N VAL A 105 3.33 -5.57 8.99
CA VAL A 105 4.06 -5.59 10.27
C VAL A 105 3.26 -6.33 11.34
N LYS A 106 1.94 -6.10 11.44
CA LYS A 106 1.07 -6.84 12.38
C LYS A 106 1.06 -8.36 12.13
N GLN A 107 1.28 -8.81 10.89
CA GLN A 107 1.32 -10.23 10.56
C GLN A 107 2.69 -10.88 10.86
N ASP A 108 3.79 -10.16 10.61
CA ASP A 108 5.14 -10.74 10.60
C ASP A 108 6.05 -10.29 11.75
N TRP A 109 5.83 -9.12 12.33
CA TRP A 109 6.62 -8.66 13.49
C TRP A 109 6.06 -9.27 14.79
N PRO A 110 6.91 -9.71 15.74
CA PRO A 110 8.37 -9.63 15.75
C PRO A 110 9.09 -10.84 15.15
N LYS A 111 8.41 -11.97 14.89
CA LYS A 111 9.08 -13.25 14.61
C LYS A 111 9.67 -13.36 13.20
N ASN A 112 8.90 -12.98 12.19
CA ASN A 112 9.27 -13.11 10.77
C ASN A 112 9.87 -11.83 10.19
N TRP A 113 9.86 -10.73 10.94
CA TRP A 113 10.51 -9.47 10.54
C TRP A 113 11.14 -8.76 11.76
N PRO A 114 12.10 -9.40 12.44
CA PRO A 114 12.66 -8.87 13.70
C PRO A 114 13.37 -7.53 13.54
N SER A 115 13.94 -7.25 12.37
CA SER A 115 14.70 -6.04 12.08
C SER A 115 13.85 -4.79 11.86
N PHE A 116 12.51 -4.91 11.72
CA PHE A 116 11.65 -3.80 11.30
C PHE A 116 11.89 -2.48 12.06
N ILE A 117 11.96 -2.53 13.40
CA ILE A 117 12.19 -1.33 14.23
C ILE A 117 13.60 -0.76 14.02
N THR A 118 14.60 -1.61 13.84
CA THR A 118 15.96 -1.16 13.56
C THR A 118 16.04 -0.52 12.17
N ASP A 119 15.45 -1.15 11.16
CA ASP A 119 15.46 -0.69 9.77
C ASP A 119 14.71 0.64 9.61
N ILE A 120 13.57 0.81 10.28
CA ILE A 120 12.80 2.06 10.22
C ILE A 120 13.52 3.21 10.95
N VAL A 121 14.20 2.92 12.06
CA VAL A 121 15.03 3.93 12.76
C VAL A 121 16.25 4.30 11.92
N GLU A 122 16.87 3.34 11.24
CA GLU A 122 18.03 3.61 10.38
C GLU A 122 17.62 4.44 9.15
N SER A 123 16.53 4.08 8.48
CA SER A 123 16.04 4.86 7.33
C SER A 123 15.57 6.27 7.73
N SER A 124 15.15 6.48 8.97
CA SER A 124 14.81 7.82 9.46
C SER A 124 16.01 8.78 9.48
N LYS A 125 17.24 8.27 9.51
CA LYS A 125 18.46 9.10 9.51
C LYS A 125 18.83 9.62 8.13
N THR A 126 18.27 9.07 7.06
CA THR A 126 18.69 9.42 5.69
C THR A 126 18.06 10.72 5.20
N ASN A 127 16.86 11.07 5.67
CA ASN A 127 16.12 12.23 5.22
C ASN A 127 14.99 12.58 6.21
N ASP A 128 14.84 13.87 6.54
CA ASP A 128 13.81 14.36 7.45
C ASP A 128 12.38 14.03 6.98
N ASN A 129 12.11 14.05 5.68
CA ASN A 129 10.80 13.71 5.12
C ASN A 129 10.48 12.22 5.34
N ILE A 130 11.47 11.35 5.17
CA ILE A 130 11.36 9.91 5.46
C ILE A 130 11.14 9.70 6.97
N CYS A 131 11.89 10.42 7.81
CA CYS A 131 11.72 10.40 9.27
C CYS A 131 10.29 10.78 9.69
N VAL A 132 9.74 11.87 9.15
CA VAL A 132 8.36 12.29 9.42
C VAL A 132 7.37 11.20 9.01
N ASN A 133 7.55 10.59 7.83
CA ASN A 133 6.68 9.50 7.41
C ASN A 133 6.82 8.25 8.29
N ASN A 134 8.03 7.92 8.74
CA ASN A 134 8.29 6.83 9.67
C ASN A 134 7.61 7.06 11.02
N MET A 135 7.62 8.29 11.54
CA MET A 135 6.86 8.64 12.74
C MET A 135 5.35 8.45 12.55
N ASN A 136 4.81 8.75 11.37
CA ASN A 136 3.41 8.45 11.04
C ASN A 136 3.15 6.95 11.04
N ILE A 137 4.03 6.13 10.43
CA ILE A 137 3.92 4.66 10.43
C ILE A 137 3.92 4.12 11.87
N LEU A 138 4.87 4.55 12.70
CA LEU A 138 4.94 4.15 14.11
C LEU A 138 3.70 4.57 14.90
N SER A 139 3.13 5.74 14.61
CA SER A 139 1.90 6.22 15.26
C SER A 139 0.66 5.38 14.94
N LEU A 140 0.67 4.70 13.79
CA LEU A 140 -0.39 3.80 13.31
C LEU A 140 -0.23 2.36 13.85
N LEU A 141 0.96 1.99 14.32
CA LEU A 141 1.24 0.74 15.03
C LEU A 141 0.73 0.83 16.47
N ARG A 142 -0.59 0.94 16.59
CA ARG A 142 -1.34 0.76 17.84
C ARG A 142 -1.98 -0.63 17.87
#